data_AF-A0A496QQY2-F1
#
_entry.id   AF-A0A496QQY2-F1
#
_cell.length_a   1.000
_cell.length_b   1.000
_cell.length_c   1.000
_cell.angle_alpha   90.00
_cell.angle_beta   90.00
_cell.angle_gamma   90.00
#
_symmetry.space_group_name_H-M   'P 1'
#
loop_
_entity.id
_entity.type
_entity.pdbx_description
1 polymer ?
#
loop_
_entity_poly.entity_id
_entity_poly.type
_entity_poly.pdbx_seq_one_letter_code
_entity_poly.pdbx_strand_id
1 'polypeptide(L)'
;MREEDFLETVFKIIEHLTRSELRVSSKKLILYYLKDSGKLHLQDRAREAIRRYTYYEIPTLQGIREKAKREELTLLDHLVLKMEYMARQG
;
A
#
# COMPACT_ATOMS: atom_id res chain seq x y z
N MET A 1 -0.17 -7.78 15.56
CA MET A 1 0.66 -7.29 14.43
C MET A 1 1.05 -5.86 14.73
N ARG A 2 2.29 -5.43 14.44
CA ARG A 2 2.73 -4.07 14.79
C ARG A 2 2.36 -3.09 13.68
N GLU A 3 1.87 -1.91 14.07
CA GLU A 3 1.58 -0.78 13.15
C GLU A 3 2.78 -0.44 12.25
N GLU A 4 4.00 -0.59 12.78
CA GLU A 4 5.26 -0.42 12.06
C GLU A 4 5.37 -1.33 10.82
N ASP A 5 4.97 -2.60 10.94
CA ASP A 5 5.08 -3.58 9.85
C ASP A 5 4.10 -3.24 8.69
N PHE A 6 2.94 -2.66 9.02
CA PHE A 6 1.97 -2.16 8.04
C PHE A 6 2.52 -0.94 7.29
N LEU A 7 3.04 0.03 8.04
CA LEU A 7 3.62 1.25 7.47
C LEU A 7 4.82 0.95 6.57
N GLU A 8 5.68 0.02 7.00
CA GLU A 8 6.81 -0.45 6.17
C GLU A 8 6.31 -1.07 4.86
N THR A 9 5.21 -1.82 4.89
CA THR A 9 4.62 -2.41 3.69
C THR A 9 4.09 -1.32 2.74
N VAL A 10 3.42 -0.29 3.26
CA VAL A 10 2.99 0.87 2.46
C VAL A 10 4.18 1.58 1.82
N PHE A 11 5.26 1.81 2.58
CA PHE A 11 6.48 2.42 2.05
C PHE A 11 7.10 1.58 0.95
N LYS A 12 7.21 0.27 1.13
CA LYS A 12 7.75 -0.65 0.09
C LYS A 12 6.94 -0.63 -1.20
N ILE A 13 5.61 -0.53 -1.11
CA ILE A 13 4.77 -0.37 -2.30
C ILE A 13 5.14 0.92 -3.04
N ILE A 14 5.22 2.03 -2.32
CA ILE A 14 5.55 3.34 -2.90
C ILE A 14 6.95 3.32 -3.51
N GLU A 15 7.95 2.82 -2.80
CA GLU A 15 9.33 2.72 -3.28
C GLU A 15 9.44 1.83 -4.53
N HIS A 16 8.66 0.76 -4.58
CA HIS A 16 8.56 -0.10 -5.77
C HIS A 16 7.97 0.64 -6.97
N LEU A 17 6.88 1.41 -6.77
CA LEU A 17 6.21 2.18 -7.82
C LEU A 17 7.08 3.34 -8.33
N THR A 18 7.75 4.05 -7.42
CA THR A 18 8.60 5.20 -7.76
C THR A 18 10.01 4.81 -8.18
N ARG A 19 10.40 3.55 -7.96
CA ARG A 19 11.77 3.03 -8.13
C ARG A 19 12.81 3.84 -7.35
N SER A 20 12.43 4.33 -6.16
CA SER A 20 13.25 5.21 -5.34
C SER A 20 12.95 5.02 -3.86
N GLU A 21 14.00 5.00 -3.03
CA GLU A 21 13.85 4.94 -1.58
C GLU A 21 13.22 6.22 -1.01
N LEU A 22 12.32 6.05 -0.04
CA LEU A 22 11.64 7.15 0.60
C LEU A 22 12.54 7.80 1.66
N ARG A 23 12.79 9.09 1.48
CA ARG A 23 13.39 9.95 2.51
C ARG A 23 12.47 10.08 3.72
N VAL A 24 13.04 10.45 4.87
CA VAL A 24 12.30 10.68 6.12
C VAL A 24 11.14 11.67 5.95
N SER A 25 11.35 12.76 5.20
CA SER A 25 10.30 13.74 4.91
C SER A 25 9.14 13.15 4.11
N SER A 26 9.44 12.30 3.11
CA SER A 26 8.44 11.60 2.33
C SER A 26 7.63 10.63 3.19
N LYS A 27 8.29 9.85 4.06
CA LYS A 27 7.62 8.95 5.00
C LYS A 27 6.68 9.73 5.93
N LYS A 28 7.10 10.88 6.45
CA LYS A 28 6.23 11.77 7.25
C LYS A 28 5.01 12.27 6.47
N LEU A 29 5.17 12.63 5.20
CA LEU A 29 4.06 13.07 4.35
C LEU A 29 3.05 11.94 4.10
N ILE A 30 3.52 10.72 3.85
CA ILE A 30 2.66 9.55 3.66
C ILE A 30 1.89 9.22 4.94
N LEU A 31 2.54 9.32 6.11
CA LEU A 31 1.87 9.17 7.41
C LEU A 31 0.80 10.22 7.62
N TYR A 32 1.06 11.46 7.19
CA TYR A 32 0.04 12.51 7.23
C TYR A 32 -1.15 12.14 6.35
N TYR A 33 -0.95 11.69 5.10
CA TYR A 33 -2.04 11.25 4.23
C TYR A 33 -2.85 10.08 4.80
N LEU A 34 -2.19 9.13 5.48
CA LEU A 34 -2.88 8.03 6.16
C LEU A 34 -3.78 8.52 7.31
N LYS A 35 -3.33 9.52 8.07
CA LYS A 35 -4.06 10.07 9.22
C LYS A 35 -5.18 11.04 8.82
N ASP A 36 -4.93 11.84 7.78
CA ASP A 36 -5.83 12.88 7.25
C ASP A 36 -6.94 12.30 6.36
N SER A 37 -6.81 11.05 5.91
CA SER A 37 -7.81 10.40 5.07
C SER A 37 -9.16 10.29 5.79
N GLY A 38 -10.22 10.80 5.14
CA GLY A 38 -11.60 10.67 5.60
C GLY A 38 -12.21 9.27 5.45
N LYS A 39 -11.41 8.26 5.06
CA LYS A 39 -11.89 6.89 4.90
C LYS A 39 -12.05 6.21 6.26
N LEU A 40 -13.03 5.32 6.36
CA LEU A 40 -13.28 4.59 7.60
C LEU A 40 -12.26 3.48 7.83
N HIS A 41 -11.94 2.70 6.80
CA HIS A 41 -11.09 1.52 6.92
C HIS A 41 -9.63 1.83 6.59
N LEU A 42 -8.71 1.23 7.36
CA LEU A 42 -7.27 1.44 7.22
C LEU A 42 -6.74 1.08 5.82
N GLN A 43 -7.27 0.02 5.21
CA GLN A 43 -6.93 -0.39 3.84
C GLN A 43 -7.25 0.70 2.80
N ASP A 44 -8.38 1.40 2.95
CA ASP A 44 -8.80 2.45 2.05
C ASP A 44 -7.96 3.71 2.24
N ARG A 45 -7.60 4.03 3.49
CA ARG A 45 -6.66 5.11 3.81
C ARG A 45 -5.30 4.86 3.16
N ALA A 46 -4.80 3.63 3.20
CA ALA A 46 -3.51 3.29 2.60
C ALA A 46 -3.53 3.34 1.07
N ARG A 47 -4.58 2.79 0.44
CA ARG A 47 -4.78 2.95 -1.02
C ARG A 47 -4.80 4.42 -1.41
N GLU A 48 -5.53 5.25 -0.66
CA GLU A 48 -5.58 6.69 -0.90
C GLU A 48 -4.21 7.35 -0.72
N ALA A 49 -3.48 7.04 0.35
CA ALA A 49 -2.16 7.60 0.60
C ALA A 49 -1.15 7.24 -0.51
N ILE A 50 -1.15 5.98 -0.96
CA ILE A 50 -0.32 5.51 -2.07
C ILE A 50 -0.68 6.27 -3.35
N ARG A 51 -1.97 6.38 -3.67
CA ARG A 51 -2.45 7.11 -4.84
C ARG A 51 -2.10 8.59 -4.79
N ARG A 52 -2.30 9.25 -3.65
CA ARG A 52 -1.96 10.68 -3.47
C ARG A 52 -0.46 10.95 -3.61
N TYR A 53 0.38 10.04 -3.13
CA TYR A 53 1.83 10.22 -3.19
C TYR A 53 2.41 9.88 -4.57
N THR A 54 1.95 8.79 -5.18
CA THR A 54 2.56 8.24 -6.39
C THR A 54 1.81 8.60 -7.68
N TYR A 55 0.55 9.03 -7.57
CA TYR A 55 -0.41 9.16 -8.68
C TYR A 55 -0.75 7.83 -9.39
N TYR A 56 -0.36 6.68 -8.83
CA TYR A 56 -0.71 5.35 -9.35
C TYR A 56 -1.87 4.72 -8.58
N GLU A 57 -2.70 3.98 -9.32
CA GLU A 57 -3.66 3.04 -8.75
C GLU A 57 -2.98 1.67 -8.56
N ILE A 58 -3.05 1.12 -7.36
CA ILE A 58 -2.54 -0.24 -7.08
C ILE A 58 -3.62 -1.29 -7.36
N PRO A 59 -3.24 -2.53 -7.73
CA PRO A 59 -4.18 -3.61 -8.00
C PRO A 59 -5.22 -3.82 -6.90
N THR A 60 -6.45 -4.18 -7.28
CA THR A 60 -7.47 -4.63 -6.32
C THR A 60 -7.27 -6.11 -5.98
N LEU A 61 -7.82 -6.56 -4.84
CA LEU A 61 -7.77 -7.99 -4.47
C LEU A 61 -8.40 -8.88 -5.55
N GLN A 62 -9.50 -8.43 -6.17
CA GLN A 62 -10.12 -9.14 -7.29
C GLN A 62 -9.19 -9.17 -8.51
N GLY A 63 -8.55 -8.06 -8.85
CA GLY A 63 -7.59 -7.99 -9.95
C GLY A 63 -6.41 -8.94 -9.76
N ILE A 64 -5.84 -8.98 -8.55
CA ILE A 64 -4.77 -9.92 -8.19
C ILE A 64 -5.25 -11.36 -8.31
N ARG A 65 -6.46 -11.67 -7.83
CA ARG A 65 -7.05 -13.02 -7.91
C ARG A 65 -7.25 -13.47 -9.35
N GLU A 66 -7.72 -12.60 -10.24
CA GLU A 66 -7.88 -12.95 -11.65
C GLU A 66 -6.53 -13.13 -12.35
N LYS A 67 -5.54 -12.29 -12.04
CA LYS A 67 -4.18 -12.43 -12.55
C LYS A 67 -3.56 -13.77 -12.16
N ALA A 68 -3.68 -14.17 -10.89
CA ALA A 68 -3.14 -15.43 -10.38
C ALA A 68 -3.66 -16.70 -11.09
N LYS A 69 -4.78 -16.61 -11.82
CA LYS A 69 -5.31 -17.73 -12.62
C LYS A 69 -4.56 -17.94 -13.94
N ARG A 70 -3.82 -16.93 -14.40
CA ARG A 70 -3.23 -16.87 -15.75
C ARG A 70 -1.73 -16.67 -15.72
N GLU A 71 -1.22 -16.01 -14.68
CA GLU A 71 0.16 -15.53 -14.59
C GLU A 71 0.67 -15.61 -13.15
N GLU A 72 2.00 -15.59 -13.00
CA GLU A 72 2.65 -15.46 -11.70
C GLU A 72 2.40 -14.06 -11.10
N LEU A 73 2.29 -14.01 -9.77
CA LEU A 73 2.12 -12.76 -9.05
C LEU A 73 3.44 -11.99 -8.97
N THR A 74 3.35 -10.68 -9.17
CA THR A 74 4.50 -9.79 -9.06
C THR A 74 4.77 -9.41 -7.61
N LEU A 75 5.95 -8.82 -7.37
CA LEU A 75 6.27 -8.24 -6.07
C LEU A 75 5.22 -7.23 -5.61
N LEU A 76 4.73 -6.37 -6.51
CA LEU A 76 3.66 -5.42 -6.19
C LEU A 76 2.39 -6.15 -5.72
N ASP A 77 1.98 -7.22 -6.40
CA ASP A 77 0.79 -8.00 -6.03
C ASP A 77 0.94 -8.58 -4.61
N HIS A 78 2.10 -9.15 -4.29
CA HIS A 78 2.40 -9.67 -2.96
C HIS A 78 2.42 -8.59 -1.87
N LEU A 79 2.99 -7.43 -2.15
CA LEU A 79 3.01 -6.30 -1.22
C LEU A 79 1.60 -5.76 -0.96
N VAL A 80 0.76 -5.68 -1.99
CA VAL A 80 -0.65 -5.28 -1.85
C VAL A 80 -1.44 -6.30 -1.03
N LEU A 81 -1.29 -7.60 -1.31
CA LEU A 81 -1.93 -8.65 -0.51
C LEU A 81 -1.53 -8.57 0.97
N LYS A 82 -0.23 -8.35 1.23
CA LYS A 82 0.29 -8.17 2.58
C LYS A 82 -0.36 -6.94 3.25
N MET A 83 -0.36 -5.78 2.59
CA MET A 83 -0.97 -4.56 3.12
C MET A 83 -2.45 -4.76 3.46
N GLU A 84 -3.22 -5.39 2.58
CA GLU A 84 -4.65 -5.67 2.75
C GLU A 84 -4.91 -6.64 3.91
N TYR A 85 -4.11 -7.70 4.02
CA TYR A 85 -4.19 -8.62 5.15
C TYR A 85 -3.91 -7.90 6.47
N MET A 86 -2.85 -7.10 6.50
CA MET A 86 -2.44 -6.37 7.70
C MET A 86 -3.48 -5.35 8.16
N ALA A 87 -4.09 -4.63 7.21
CA ALA A 87 -5.14 -3.65 7.49
C ALA A 87 -6.42 -4.26 8.10
N ARG A 88 -6.64 -5.57 7.95
CA ARG A 88 -7.78 -6.28 8.53
C ARG A 88 -7.52 -6.84 9.93
N GLN A 89 -6.26 -6.86 10.36
CA GLN A 89 -5.82 -7.43 11.63
C GLN A 89 -5.62 -6.38 12.73
N GLY A 90 -5.71 -5.08 12.39
CA GLY A 90 -5.71 -3.95 13.32
C GLY A 90 -7.10 -3.36 13.44
#